data_AF-A0A7Y5XZ92-F1
#
_entry.id   AF-A0A7Y5XZ92-F1
#
_cell.length_a   1.000
_cell.length_b   1.000
_cell.length_c   1.000
_cell.angle_alpha   90.00
_cell.angle_beta   90.00
_cell.angle_gamma   90.00
#
_symmetry.space_group_name_H-M   'P 1'
#
loop_
_entity.id
_entity.type
_entity.pdbx_description
1 polymer ?
#
loop_
_entity_poly.entity_id
_entity_poly.type
_entity_poly.pdbx_seq_one_letter_code
_entity_poly.pdbx_strand_id
1 'polypeptide(L)'
;MLHLLAVAALALASASVLFVALLVARRIFLAGAERRREAATARLLPLALELVEGERVRVPRLSRRDQVTLAEVLGRYSRVLKGSARRHIGEYFRGSSALRYELAALDSRRAWRRATAAYVLGDMASASAIPALLGALADPSQDVRSAAARSLGRLGAVDAVESLVGALATKAVPR
;
A
#
# COMPACT_ATOMS: atom_id res chain seq x y z
N MET A 1 -7.87 45.16 26.13
CA MET A 1 -8.30 44.63 24.81
C MET A 1 -7.14 44.54 23.82
N LEU A 2 -6.38 45.61 23.56
CA LEU A 2 -5.25 45.62 22.60
C LEU A 2 -4.13 44.61 22.93
N HIS A 3 -3.73 44.48 24.19
CA HIS A 3 -2.71 43.50 24.59
C HIS A 3 -3.15 42.04 24.35
N LEU A 4 -4.43 41.73 24.56
CA LEU A 4 -4.98 40.40 24.32
C LEU A 4 -4.97 40.06 22.83
N LEU A 5 -5.31 41.03 21.98
CA LEU A 5 -5.26 40.91 20.52
C LEU A 5 -3.82 40.71 20.02
N ALA A 6 -2.85 41.44 20.57
CA ALA A 6 -1.45 41.30 20.21
C ALA A 6 -0.88 39.92 20.58
N VAL A 7 -1.19 39.41 21.77
CA VAL A 7 -0.77 38.07 22.21
C VAL A 7 -1.42 36.98 21.35
N ALA A 8 -2.72 37.11 21.04
CA ALA A 8 -3.42 36.17 20.17
C ALA A 8 -2.83 36.14 18.75
N ALA A 9 -2.52 37.31 18.18
CA ALA A 9 -1.91 37.41 16.86
C ALA A 9 -0.52 36.74 16.82
N LEU A 10 0.30 36.95 17.84
CA LEU A 10 1.63 36.33 17.94
C LEU A 10 1.54 34.80 18.08
N ALA A 11 0.57 34.30 18.85
CA ALA A 11 0.33 32.87 19.01
C ALA A 11 -0.10 32.20 17.69
N LEU A 12 -1.02 32.85 16.95
CA LEU A 12 -1.46 32.39 15.62
C LEU A 12 -0.32 32.37 14.59
N ALA A 13 0.51 33.42 14.58
CA ALA A 13 1.69 33.48 13.73
C ALA A 13 2.68 32.35 14.06
N SER A 14 2.92 32.12 15.34
CA SER A 14 3.81 31.05 15.83
C SER A 14 3.29 29.65 15.46
N ALA A 15 1.98 29.41 15.64
CA ALA A 15 1.34 28.16 15.26
C ALA A 15 1.40 27.91 13.75
N SER A 16 1.24 28.97 12.94
CA SER A 16 1.33 28.90 11.49
C SER A 16 2.74 28.54 11.03
N VAL A 17 3.77 29.18 11.61
CA VAL A 17 5.17 28.87 11.33
C VAL A 17 5.50 27.43 11.71
N LEU A 18 5.06 26.98 12.90
CA LEU A 18 5.25 25.60 13.35
C LEU A 18 4.56 24.59 12.43
N PHE A 19 3.33 24.89 11.99
CA PHE A 19 2.57 24.06 11.05
C PHE A 19 3.30 23.93 9.70
N VAL A 20 3.78 25.05 9.14
CA VAL A 20 4.56 25.05 7.89
C VAL A 20 5.87 24.27 8.06
N ALA A 21 6.58 24.46 9.17
CA ALA A 21 7.81 23.73 9.46
C ALA A 21 7.58 22.21 9.55
N LEU A 22 6.48 21.77 10.16
CA LEU A 22 6.09 20.36 10.21
C LEU A 22 5.74 19.80 8.83
N LEU A 23 5.06 20.58 7.98
CA LEU A 23 4.76 20.17 6.60
C LEU A 23 6.04 20.03 5.75
N VAL A 24 7.00 20.95 5.91
CA VAL A 24 8.29 20.91 5.22
C VAL A 24 9.14 19.74 5.71
N ALA A 25 9.23 19.52 7.02
CA ALA A 25 9.93 18.37 7.60
C ALA A 25 9.33 17.04 7.13
N ARG A 26 7.99 16.95 7.10
CA ARG A 26 7.27 15.81 6.51
C ARG A 26 7.62 15.62 5.04
N ARG A 27 7.63 16.69 4.24
CA ARG A 27 7.98 16.64 2.81
C ARG A 27 9.42 16.19 2.58
N ILE A 28 10.38 16.68 3.37
CA ILE A 28 11.80 16.31 3.26
C ILE A 28 12.02 14.86 3.69
N PHE A 29 11.37 14.41 4.76
CA PHE A 29 11.41 13.02 5.20
C PHE A 29 10.81 12.07 4.15
N LEU A 30 9.71 12.48 3.51
CA LEU A 30 9.11 11.77 2.39
C LEU A 30 10.03 11.78 1.14
N ALA A 31 10.69 12.90 0.82
CA ALA A 31 11.62 13.04 -0.30
C ALA A 31 12.93 12.23 -0.11
N GLY A 32 13.43 12.12 1.12
CA GLY A 32 14.58 11.27 1.46
C GLY A 32 14.25 9.78 1.37
N ALA A 33 13.02 9.41 1.75
CA ALA A 33 12.49 8.06 1.53
C ALA A 33 12.27 7.78 0.04
N GLU A 34 11.85 8.77 -0.75
CA GLU A 34 11.70 8.67 -2.20
C GLU A 34 13.04 8.37 -2.89
N ARG A 35 14.13 9.08 -2.58
CA ARG A 35 15.45 8.78 -3.19
C ARG A 35 15.94 7.36 -2.92
N ARG A 36 15.74 6.85 -1.70
CA ARG A 36 16.09 5.46 -1.35
C ARG A 36 15.19 4.44 -2.07
N ARG A 37 13.91 4.76 -2.23
CA ARG A 37 12.95 3.96 -2.99
C ARG A 37 13.26 3.98 -4.49
N GLU A 38 13.65 5.12 -5.05
CA GLU A 38 14.05 5.28 -6.45
C GLU A 38 15.27 4.42 -6.76
N ALA A 39 16.30 4.44 -5.91
CA ALA A 39 17.46 3.58 -6.07
C ALA A 39 17.12 2.09 -5.99
N ALA A 40 16.25 1.69 -5.05
CA ALA A 40 15.79 0.31 -4.93
C ALA A 40 14.90 -0.10 -6.12
N THR A 41 14.07 0.83 -6.62
CA THR A 41 13.19 0.62 -7.79
C THR A 41 14.03 0.43 -9.05
N ALA A 42 15.01 1.30 -9.30
CA ALA A 42 15.91 1.18 -10.43
C ALA A 42 16.66 -0.16 -10.45
N ARG A 43 17.05 -0.66 -9.26
CA ARG A 43 17.70 -1.96 -9.12
C ARG A 43 16.76 -3.15 -9.39
N LEU A 44 15.49 -3.03 -8.99
CA LEU A 44 14.52 -4.11 -9.08
C LEU A 44 13.69 -4.10 -10.36
N LEU A 45 13.75 -3.01 -11.14
CA LEU A 45 13.02 -2.87 -12.40
C LEU A 45 13.35 -3.96 -13.42
N PRO A 46 14.62 -4.33 -13.68
CA PRO A 46 14.94 -5.42 -14.60
C PRO A 46 14.28 -6.73 -14.16
N LEU A 47 14.35 -7.04 -12.86
CA LEU A 47 13.73 -8.23 -12.29
C LEU A 47 12.19 -8.20 -12.39
N ALA A 48 11.59 -7.02 -12.22
CA ALA A 48 10.16 -6.84 -12.37
C ALA A 48 9.71 -7.10 -13.81
N LEU A 49 10.47 -6.65 -14.81
CA LEU A 49 10.19 -6.92 -16.23
C LEU A 49 10.38 -8.40 -16.57
N GLU A 50 11.46 -9.03 -16.09
CA GLU A 50 11.71 -10.47 -16.27
C GLU A 50 10.57 -11.33 -15.68
N LEU A 51 10.09 -11.01 -14.48
CA LEU A 51 8.96 -11.68 -13.84
C LEU A 51 7.66 -11.59 -14.65
N VAL A 52 7.51 -10.49 -15.39
CA VAL A 52 6.34 -10.21 -16.23
C VAL A 52 6.42 -10.95 -17.56
N GLU A 53 7.61 -11.01 -18.16
CA GLU A 53 7.87 -11.70 -19.43
C GLU A 53 7.74 -13.22 -19.32
N GLY A 54 7.89 -13.77 -18.11
CA GLY A 54 7.52 -15.15 -17.82
C GLY A 54 8.48 -16.21 -18.39
N GLU A 55 9.69 -15.80 -18.77
CA GLU A 55 10.79 -16.75 -18.92
C GLU A 55 11.01 -17.46 -17.57
N ARG A 56 11.47 -18.71 -17.60
CA ARG A 56 11.64 -19.53 -16.39
C ARG A 56 12.78 -18.98 -15.52
N VAL A 57 12.52 -17.90 -14.79
CA VAL A 57 13.53 -17.21 -13.99
C VAL A 57 13.64 -17.85 -12.61
N ARG A 58 14.86 -18.25 -12.25
CA ARG A 58 15.25 -18.45 -10.85
C ARG A 58 15.37 -17.08 -10.19
N VAL A 59 14.26 -16.56 -9.69
CA VAL A 59 14.26 -15.28 -9.00
C VAL A 59 15.10 -15.41 -7.72
N PRO A 60 16.11 -14.55 -7.51
CA PRO A 60 16.95 -14.62 -6.32
C PRO A 60 16.12 -14.41 -5.05
N ARG A 61 16.58 -15.02 -3.94
CA ARG A 61 15.97 -14.77 -2.62
C ARG A 61 16.26 -13.33 -2.20
N LEU A 62 15.30 -12.45 -2.45
CA LEU A 62 15.36 -11.05 -2.06
C LEU A 62 15.13 -10.87 -0.57
N SER A 63 15.67 -9.80 0.00
CA SER A 63 15.35 -9.40 1.38
C SER A 63 13.86 -9.06 1.50
N ARG A 64 13.30 -9.13 2.71
CA ARG A 64 11.89 -8.79 2.92
C ARG A 64 11.54 -7.37 2.47
N ARG A 65 12.46 -6.41 2.64
CA ARG A 65 12.28 -5.02 2.19
C ARG A 65 12.24 -4.95 0.67
N ASP A 66 13.16 -5.64 0.00
CA ASP A 66 13.22 -5.66 -1.46
C ASP A 66 12.01 -6.39 -2.08
N GLN A 67 11.48 -7.42 -1.41
CA GLN A 67 10.22 -8.06 -1.79
C GLN A 67 9.04 -7.08 -1.75
N VAL A 68 8.95 -6.24 -0.73
CA VAL A 68 7.90 -5.21 -0.65
C VAL A 68 8.09 -4.16 -1.74
N THR A 69 9.32 -3.67 -1.96
CA THR A 69 9.61 -2.72 -3.04
C THR A 69 9.29 -3.32 -4.41
N LEU A 70 9.65 -4.58 -4.63
CA LEU A 70 9.33 -5.30 -5.86
C LEU A 70 7.82 -5.41 -6.06
N ALA A 71 7.05 -5.70 -5.00
CA ALA A 71 5.59 -5.70 -5.06
C ALA A 71 5.06 -4.31 -5.46
N GLU A 72 5.52 -3.22 -4.83
CA GLU A 72 5.10 -1.86 -5.17
C GLU A 72 5.38 -1.51 -6.65
N VAL A 73 6.55 -1.91 -7.16
CA VAL A 73 6.93 -1.74 -8.58
C VAL A 73 5.99 -2.54 -9.47
N LEU A 74 5.85 -3.84 -9.21
CA LEU A 74 4.98 -4.74 -9.98
C LEU A 74 3.52 -4.30 -9.94
N GLY A 75 3.03 -3.82 -8.80
CA GLY A 75 1.68 -3.29 -8.62
C GLY A 75 1.42 -2.07 -9.52
N ARG A 76 2.43 -1.20 -9.69
CA ARG A 76 2.37 -0.05 -10.62
C ARG A 76 2.23 -0.51 -12.07
N TYR A 77 2.95 -1.56 -12.48
CA TYR A 77 2.85 -2.14 -13.82
C TYR A 77 1.60 -3.04 -13.99
N SER A 78 1.09 -3.64 -12.91
CA SER A 78 -0.01 -4.61 -12.90
C SER A 78 -1.34 -4.07 -13.42
N ARG A 79 -1.53 -2.74 -13.43
CA ARG A 79 -2.70 -2.09 -14.05
C ARG A 79 -2.78 -2.35 -15.56
N VAL A 80 -1.66 -2.69 -16.18
CA VAL A 80 -1.54 -3.03 -17.60
C VAL A 80 -1.45 -4.56 -17.81
N LEU A 81 -0.96 -5.30 -16.82
CA LEU A 81 -0.66 -6.73 -16.94
C LEU A 81 -1.90 -7.59 -16.67
N LYS A 82 -2.38 -8.28 -17.71
CA LYS A 82 -3.42 -9.32 -17.64
C LYS A 82 -2.80 -10.69 -17.90
N GLY A 83 -3.45 -11.76 -17.42
CA GLY A 83 -3.07 -13.14 -17.75
C GLY A 83 -1.88 -13.70 -16.97
N SER A 84 -0.94 -14.34 -17.68
CA SER A 84 0.17 -15.14 -17.11
C SER A 84 1.11 -14.35 -16.20
N ALA A 85 1.43 -13.09 -16.54
CA ALA A 85 2.30 -12.23 -15.74
C ALA A 85 1.78 -12.05 -14.31
N ARG A 86 0.47 -11.80 -14.14
CA ARG A 86 -0.15 -11.63 -12.82
C ARG A 86 -0.04 -12.91 -11.97
N ARG A 87 -0.18 -14.07 -12.61
CA ARG A 87 -0.05 -15.38 -11.95
C ARG A 87 1.38 -15.59 -11.46
N HIS A 88 2.40 -15.28 -12.27
CA HIS A 88 3.80 -15.41 -11.87
C HIS A 88 4.15 -14.53 -10.67
N ILE A 89 3.65 -13.30 -10.64
CA ILE A 89 3.80 -12.39 -9.50
C ILE A 89 3.19 -13.01 -8.23
N GLY A 90 1.95 -13.48 -8.34
CA GLY A 90 1.24 -14.12 -7.23
C GLY A 90 1.94 -15.38 -6.69
N GLU A 91 2.49 -16.21 -7.59
CA GLU A 91 3.30 -17.39 -7.24
C GLU A 91 4.61 -17.01 -6.55
N TYR A 92 5.31 -15.98 -7.03
CA TYR A 92 6.55 -15.52 -6.40
C TYR A 92 6.34 -15.11 -4.94
N PHE A 93 5.26 -14.38 -4.66
CA PHE A 93 4.95 -13.95 -3.30
C PHE A 93 4.27 -15.02 -2.45
N ARG A 94 3.76 -16.11 -3.05
CA ARG A 94 3.13 -17.23 -2.34
C ARG A 94 4.12 -17.82 -1.33
N GLY A 95 3.75 -17.81 -0.05
CA GLY A 95 4.61 -18.33 1.02
C GLY A 95 5.86 -17.47 1.31
N SER A 96 5.99 -16.28 0.72
CA SER A 96 7.10 -15.38 1.00
C SER A 96 7.02 -14.79 2.42
N SER A 97 8.19 -14.46 2.98
CA SER A 97 8.25 -13.79 4.28
C SER A 97 7.64 -12.38 4.25
N ALA A 98 7.67 -11.71 3.10
CA ALA A 98 7.04 -10.41 2.90
C ALA A 98 5.52 -10.53 2.92
N LEU A 99 4.93 -11.53 2.25
CA LEU A 99 3.49 -11.78 2.29
C LEU A 99 3.02 -11.99 3.73
N ARG A 100 3.68 -12.89 4.49
CA ARG A 100 3.32 -13.13 5.90
C ARG A 100 3.43 -11.88 6.76
N TYR A 101 4.45 -11.07 6.53
CA TYR A 101 4.61 -9.84 7.28
C TYR A 101 3.52 -8.81 6.97
N GLU A 102 3.12 -8.65 5.71
CA GLU A 102 2.04 -7.73 5.36
C GLU A 102 0.68 -8.25 5.83
N LEU A 103 0.45 -9.57 5.83
CA LEU A 103 -0.73 -10.16 6.46
C LEU A 103 -0.80 -9.81 7.95
N ALA A 104 0.29 -10.00 8.70
CA ALA A 104 0.34 -9.64 10.11
C ALA A 104 0.19 -8.11 10.34
N ALA A 105 0.58 -7.29 9.37
CA ALA A 105 0.47 -5.85 9.47
C ALA A 105 -0.97 -5.32 9.30
N LEU A 106 -1.90 -6.15 8.83
CA LEU A 106 -3.33 -5.86 8.89
C LEU A 106 -3.85 -5.77 10.32
N ASP A 107 -3.14 -6.29 11.33
CA ASP A 107 -3.52 -6.16 12.74
C ASP A 107 -2.82 -4.99 13.45
N SER A 108 -2.16 -4.10 12.69
CA SER A 108 -1.45 -2.97 13.28
C SER A 108 -2.41 -2.02 14.02
N ARG A 109 -1.97 -1.53 15.19
CA ARG A 109 -2.67 -0.46 15.93
C ARG A 109 -2.85 0.82 15.11
N ARG A 110 -1.98 1.05 14.13
CA ARG A 110 -1.99 2.27 13.31
C ARG A 110 -2.79 2.03 12.03
N ALA A 111 -3.89 2.75 11.86
CA ALA A 111 -4.77 2.62 10.68
C ALA A 111 -4.02 2.79 9.35
N TRP A 112 -3.12 3.79 9.27
CA TRP A 112 -2.31 4.00 8.06
C TRP A 112 -1.44 2.80 7.71
N ARG A 113 -0.92 2.06 8.70
CA ARG A 113 -0.08 0.88 8.48
C ARG A 113 -0.90 -0.30 7.95
N ARG A 114 -2.12 -0.49 8.48
CA ARG A 114 -3.08 -1.48 7.97
C ARG A 114 -3.48 -1.17 6.53
N ALA A 115 -3.74 0.11 6.23
CA ALA A 115 -4.08 0.53 4.87
C ALA A 115 -2.92 0.26 3.90
N THR A 116 -1.69 0.61 4.28
CA THR A 116 -0.49 0.27 3.49
C THR A 116 -0.37 -1.24 3.30
N ALA A 117 -0.59 -2.04 4.33
CA ALA A 117 -0.54 -3.50 4.22
C ALA A 117 -1.57 -4.03 3.20
N ALA A 118 -2.82 -3.57 3.28
CA ALA A 118 -3.87 -3.94 2.36
C ALA A 118 -3.52 -3.60 0.90
N TYR A 119 -2.89 -2.44 0.65
CA TYR A 119 -2.40 -2.07 -0.69
C TYR A 119 -1.29 -3.00 -1.18
N VAL A 120 -0.25 -3.21 -0.37
CA VAL A 120 0.90 -4.03 -0.74
C VAL A 120 0.48 -5.48 -1.02
N LEU A 121 -0.46 -6.02 -0.24
CA LEU A 121 -1.04 -7.35 -0.48
C LEU A 121 -1.72 -7.47 -1.85
N GLY A 122 -2.41 -6.42 -2.31
CA GLY A 122 -2.99 -6.38 -3.66
C GLY A 122 -1.95 -6.33 -4.77
N ASP A 123 -0.83 -5.64 -4.52
CA ASP A 123 0.29 -5.49 -5.45
C ASP A 123 1.15 -6.75 -5.56
N MET A 124 1.23 -7.54 -4.48
CA MET A 124 1.82 -8.89 -4.48
C MET A 124 1.04 -9.89 -5.33
N ALA A 125 -0.17 -9.55 -5.78
CA ALA A 125 -1.04 -10.38 -6.63
C ALA A 125 -1.29 -11.82 -6.11
N SER A 126 -1.03 -12.10 -4.84
CA SER A 126 -1.14 -13.44 -4.27
C SER A 126 -2.56 -13.71 -3.80
N ALA A 127 -3.19 -14.76 -4.34
CA ALA A 127 -4.53 -15.16 -3.95
C ALA A 127 -4.65 -15.54 -2.45
N SER A 128 -3.54 -15.93 -1.82
CA SER A 128 -3.48 -16.19 -0.37
C SER A 128 -3.81 -14.98 0.50
N ALA A 129 -3.77 -13.76 -0.05
CA ALA A 129 -4.15 -12.54 0.67
C ALA A 129 -5.66 -12.28 0.71
N ILE A 130 -6.45 -12.95 -0.14
CA ILE A 130 -7.88 -12.67 -0.32
C ILE A 130 -8.67 -12.77 0.99
N PRO A 131 -8.55 -13.84 1.81
CA PRO A 131 -9.33 -13.95 3.05
C PRO A 131 -9.06 -12.80 4.04
N ALA A 132 -7.79 -12.39 4.16
CA ALA A 132 -7.42 -11.30 5.07
C ALA A 132 -7.91 -9.94 4.55
N LEU A 133 -7.86 -9.72 3.23
CA LEU A 133 -8.41 -8.52 2.61
C LEU A 133 -9.94 -8.44 2.71
N LEU A 134 -10.64 -9.57 2.65
CA LEU A 134 -12.08 -9.64 2.92
C LEU A 134 -12.40 -9.18 4.34
N GLY A 135 -11.66 -9.66 5.35
CA GLY A 135 -11.79 -9.18 6.73
C GLY A 135 -11.55 -7.67 6.87
N ALA A 136 -10.57 -7.14 6.12
CA ALA A 136 -10.26 -5.71 6.13
C ALA A 136 -11.35 -4.81 5.51
N LEU A 137 -12.36 -5.37 4.82
CA LEU A 137 -13.55 -4.61 4.39
C LEU A 137 -14.41 -4.14 5.56
N ALA A 138 -14.28 -4.76 6.74
CA ALA A 138 -14.98 -4.37 7.96
C ALA A 138 -14.13 -3.49 8.91
N ASP A 139 -12.95 -3.03 8.48
CA ASP A 139 -12.06 -2.23 9.33
C ASP A 139 -12.72 -0.90 9.74
N PRO A 140 -12.52 -0.40 10.99
CA PRO A 140 -13.08 0.87 11.43
C PRO A 140 -12.60 2.07 10.59
N SER A 141 -11.41 2.01 10.01
CA SER A 141 -10.85 3.06 9.16
C SER A 141 -11.34 2.96 7.71
N GLN A 142 -11.90 4.05 7.20
CA GLN A 142 -12.31 4.16 5.80
C GLN A 142 -11.15 3.95 4.82
N ASP A 143 -9.94 4.40 5.16
CA ASP A 143 -8.75 4.22 4.32
C ASP A 143 -8.40 2.73 4.16
N VAL A 144 -8.56 1.95 5.23
CA VAL A 144 -8.28 0.52 5.22
C VAL A 144 -9.32 -0.22 4.38
N ARG A 145 -10.61 0.08 4.58
CA ARG A 145 -11.69 -0.51 3.76
C ARG A 145 -11.52 -0.19 2.27
N SER A 146 -11.15 1.05 1.95
CA SER A 146 -10.87 1.49 0.57
C SER A 146 -9.66 0.78 -0.05
N ALA A 147 -8.60 0.59 0.72
CA ALA A 147 -7.42 -0.16 0.30
C ALA A 147 -7.78 -1.63 0.03
N ALA A 148 -8.51 -2.26 0.96
CA ALA A 148 -8.94 -3.64 0.86
C ALA A 148 -9.83 -3.88 -0.37
N ALA A 149 -10.87 -3.06 -0.58
CA ALA A 149 -11.75 -3.17 -1.73
C ALA A 149 -11.00 -3.03 -3.06
N ARG A 150 -10.10 -2.06 -3.15
CA ARG A 150 -9.27 -1.85 -4.34
C ARG A 150 -8.34 -3.03 -4.59
N SER A 151 -7.71 -3.57 -3.55
CA SER A 151 -6.81 -4.73 -3.66
C SER A 151 -7.55 -6.00 -4.06
N LEU A 152 -8.75 -6.25 -3.54
CA LEU A 152 -9.62 -7.36 -3.96
C LEU A 152 -10.02 -7.24 -5.43
N GLY A 153 -10.41 -6.04 -5.87
CA GLY A 153 -10.70 -5.76 -7.28
C GLY A 153 -9.49 -6.01 -8.18
N ARG A 154 -8.29 -5.61 -7.75
CA ARG A 154 -7.05 -5.93 -8.48
C ARG A 154 -6.82 -7.43 -8.56
N LEU A 155 -6.99 -8.16 -7.46
CA LEU A 155 -6.79 -9.60 -7.40
C LEU A 155 -7.77 -10.39 -8.29
N GLY A 156 -8.86 -9.77 -8.76
CA GLY A 156 -9.89 -10.47 -9.52
C GLY A 156 -10.55 -11.55 -8.69
N ALA A 157 -10.67 -11.33 -7.37
CA ALA A 157 -11.29 -12.26 -6.45
C ALA A 157 -12.80 -12.33 -6.72
N VAL A 158 -13.21 -13.17 -7.67
CA VAL A 158 -14.61 -13.33 -8.07
C VAL A 158 -15.48 -13.72 -6.87
N ASP A 159 -14.95 -14.55 -5.98
CA ASP A 159 -15.65 -14.97 -4.76
C ASP A 159 -15.81 -13.83 -3.73
N ALA A 160 -15.09 -12.72 -3.89
CA ALA A 160 -15.23 -11.53 -3.04
C ALA A 160 -16.36 -10.60 -3.51
N VAL A 161 -17.00 -10.87 -4.65
CA VAL A 161 -18.01 -9.98 -5.25
C VAL A 161 -19.17 -9.71 -4.28
N GLU A 162 -19.73 -10.74 -3.63
CA GLU A 162 -20.84 -10.54 -2.68
C GLU A 162 -20.42 -9.68 -1.47
N SER A 163 -19.23 -9.92 -0.93
CA SER A 163 -18.68 -9.14 0.18
C SER A 163 -18.40 -7.68 -0.21
N LEU A 164 -17.91 -7.45 -1.44
CA LEU A 164 -17.71 -6.10 -1.99
C LEU A 164 -19.04 -5.38 -2.22
N VAL A 165 -20.05 -6.06 -2.76
CA VAL A 165 -21.39 -5.50 -2.96
C VAL A 165 -22.01 -5.10 -1.61
N GLY A 166 -21.90 -5.95 -0.58
CA GLY A 166 -22.36 -5.63 0.77
C GLY A 166 -21.64 -4.41 1.39
N ALA A 167 -20.32 -4.33 1.23
CA ALA A 167 -19.53 -3.21 1.71
C ALA A 167 -19.84 -1.88 0.97
N LEU A 168 -20.21 -1.95 -0.31
CA LEU A 168 -20.65 -0.79 -1.10
C LEU A 168 -22.09 -0.37 -0.74
N ALA A 169 -23.00 -1.31 -0.51
CA ALA A 169 -24.38 -1.04 -0.13
C ALA A 169 -24.48 -0.31 1.22
N THR A 170 -23.57 -0.60 2.15
CA THR A 170 -23.49 0.04 3.46
C THR A 170 -22.76 1.39 3.48
N LYS A 171 -22.31 1.89 2.31
CA LYS A 171 -21.40 3.06 2.17
C LYS A 171 -20.12 2.93 3.00
N ALA A 172 -19.75 1.71 3.41
CA ALA A 172 -18.53 1.48 4.17
C ALA A 172 -17.31 1.81 3.31
N VAL A 173 -17.36 1.54 2.01
CA VAL A 173 -16.32 1.91 1.04
C VAL A 173 -16.79 3.12 0.22
N PRO A 174 -15.98 4.19 0.06
CA PRO A 174 -16.32 5.30 -0.82
C PRO A 174 -16.45 4.83 -2.27
N ARG A 175 -17.43 5.40 -2.98
CA ARG A 175 -17.67 5.16 -4.41
C ARG A 175 -16.50 5.67 -5.25
#